data_AF-A0A1S9CQB8-F1
#
_entry.id   AF-A0A1S9CQB8-F1
#
_cell.length_a   1.000
_cell.length_b   1.000
_cell.length_c   1.000
_cell.angle_alpha   90.00
_cell.angle_beta   90.00
_cell.angle_gamma   90.00
#
_symmetry.space_group_name_H-M   'P 1'
#
loop_
_entity.id
_entity.type
_entity.pdbx_description
1 polymer ?
#
loop_
_entity_poly.entity_id
_entity_poly.type
_entity_poly.pdbx_seq_one_letter_code
_entity_poly.pdbx_strand_id
1 'polypeptide(L)'
;MSKSGALFDIIKLNDVSKEIISRMPADEVYELYTTWAKQYDPQMHDLVTQNPDGIKMFLGIDKGTAKPRKDFAKWNEVKEKIIYLFDEFFDQETELELPKTVTLEQAKAIIAEYKNIYKHDLSSQEEWFEHLKEFAIEQGYCANRKDYKKEPDKYKGMVSDVAGAVRVALTHRSNTPDLFIIMQILGEDGVQRRFDKFLEE
;
A
#
# COMPACT_ATOMS: atom_id res chain seq x y z
N MET A 1 11.16 32.23 -30.35
CA MET A 1 11.71 30.86 -30.43
C MET A 1 13.16 30.89 -29.96
N SER A 2 13.57 29.90 -29.17
CA SER A 2 14.96 29.75 -28.70
C SER A 2 15.94 29.71 -29.88
N LYS A 3 17.11 30.35 -29.76
CA LYS A 3 18.18 30.31 -30.77
C LYS A 3 18.93 28.97 -30.81
N SER A 4 18.77 28.13 -29.78
CA SER A 4 19.34 26.78 -29.69
C SER A 4 18.26 25.72 -29.91
N GLY A 5 18.63 24.62 -30.55
CA GLY A 5 17.76 23.44 -30.70
C GLY A 5 17.41 22.84 -29.34
N ALA A 6 16.15 22.47 -29.16
CA ALA A 6 15.69 21.82 -27.93
C ALA A 6 16.23 20.39 -27.87
N LEU A 7 16.99 20.07 -26.82
CA LEU A 7 17.40 18.70 -26.54
C LEU A 7 16.25 17.94 -25.87
N PHE A 8 16.02 16.72 -26.31
CA PHE A 8 15.04 15.83 -25.70
C PHE A 8 15.58 15.27 -24.38
N ASP A 9 14.76 15.33 -23.33
CA ASP A 9 15.12 14.92 -21.98
C ASP A 9 14.04 13.95 -21.46
N ILE A 10 14.40 12.69 -21.34
CA ILE A 10 13.48 11.62 -20.92
C ILE A 10 13.06 11.77 -19.44
N ILE A 11 13.94 12.31 -18.59
CA ILE A 11 13.65 12.51 -17.17
C ILE A 11 12.58 13.59 -17.06
N LYS A 12 12.76 14.70 -17.79
CA LYS A 12 11.79 15.78 -17.85
C LYS A 12 10.45 15.32 -18.44
N LEU A 13 10.46 14.46 -19.46
CA LEU A 13 9.22 13.88 -19.98
C LEU A 13 8.50 13.07 -18.90
N ASN A 14 9.21 12.19 -18.18
CA ASN A 14 8.61 11.40 -17.11
C ASN A 14 8.05 12.28 -15.98
N ASP A 15 8.74 13.35 -15.61
CA ASP A 15 8.26 14.29 -14.59
C ASP A 15 6.97 15.00 -15.03
N VAL A 16 6.90 15.43 -16.30
CA VAL A 16 5.68 15.98 -16.89
C VAL A 16 4.55 14.94 -16.95
N SER A 17 4.85 13.70 -17.34
CA SER A 17 3.85 12.62 -17.34
C SER A 17 3.29 12.35 -15.95
N LYS A 18 4.16 12.29 -14.93
CA LYS A 18 3.74 12.14 -13.52
C LYS A 18 2.80 13.26 -13.08
N GLU A 19 3.11 14.51 -13.44
CA GLU A 19 2.24 15.65 -13.15
C GLU A 19 0.86 15.49 -13.80
N ILE A 20 0.82 15.12 -15.08
CA ILE A 20 -0.44 14.95 -15.82
C ILE A 20 -1.26 13.79 -15.23
N ILE A 21 -0.65 12.60 -15.10
CA ILE A 21 -1.34 11.38 -14.60
C ILE A 21 -1.83 11.57 -13.16
N SER A 22 -1.08 12.28 -12.31
CA SER A 22 -1.50 12.55 -10.92
C SER A 22 -2.81 13.34 -10.84
N ARG A 23 -3.15 14.12 -11.86
CA ARG A 23 -4.33 15.00 -11.91
C ARG A 23 -5.53 14.38 -12.63
N MET A 24 -5.33 13.27 -13.36
CA MET A 24 -6.42 12.52 -13.98
C MET A 24 -7.33 11.91 -12.90
N PRO A 25 -8.67 11.90 -13.07
CA PRO A 25 -9.58 11.13 -12.23
C PRO A 25 -9.24 9.63 -12.24
N ALA A 26 -9.63 8.91 -11.19
CA ALA A 26 -9.34 7.47 -11.07
C ALA A 26 -9.93 6.66 -12.24
N ASP A 27 -11.16 6.99 -12.67
CA ASP A 27 -11.81 6.36 -13.82
C ASP A 27 -11.01 6.53 -15.11
N GLU A 28 -10.49 7.73 -15.37
CA GLU A 28 -9.67 8.00 -16.56
C GLU A 28 -8.35 7.22 -16.52
N VAL A 29 -7.68 7.18 -15.35
CA VAL A 29 -6.45 6.38 -15.19
C VAL A 29 -6.73 4.89 -15.42
N TYR A 30 -7.83 4.38 -14.89
CA TYR A 30 -8.25 2.99 -15.07
C TYR A 30 -8.50 2.67 -16.55
N GLU A 31 -9.25 3.50 -17.27
CA GLU A 31 -9.55 3.30 -18.69
C GLU A 31 -8.30 3.34 -19.56
N LEU A 32 -7.41 4.31 -19.33
CA LEU A 32 -6.16 4.43 -20.07
C LEU A 32 -5.21 3.25 -19.80
N TYR A 33 -5.08 2.86 -18.53
CA TYR A 33 -4.24 1.73 -18.14
C TYR A 33 -4.77 0.41 -18.72
N THR A 34 -6.06 0.13 -18.57
CA THR A 34 -6.66 -1.12 -19.09
C THR A 34 -6.57 -1.19 -20.61
N THR A 35 -6.76 -0.07 -21.32
CA THR A 35 -6.56 0.00 -22.78
C THR A 35 -5.13 -0.36 -23.16
N TRP A 36 -4.13 0.17 -22.44
CA TRP A 36 -2.73 -0.16 -22.66
C TRP A 36 -2.43 -1.63 -22.31
N ALA A 37 -2.89 -2.12 -21.15
CA ALA A 37 -2.65 -3.47 -20.68
C ALA A 37 -3.24 -4.51 -21.63
N LYS A 38 -4.42 -4.25 -22.22
CA LYS A 38 -5.02 -5.14 -23.22
C LYS A 38 -4.09 -5.47 -24.38
N GLN A 39 -3.24 -4.53 -24.79
CA GLN A 39 -2.31 -4.70 -25.89
C GLN A 39 -0.94 -5.21 -25.43
N TYR A 40 -0.45 -4.75 -24.28
CA TYR A 40 0.96 -4.91 -23.88
C TYR A 40 1.17 -5.77 -22.63
N ASP A 41 0.13 -6.01 -21.83
CA ASP A 41 0.16 -6.85 -20.63
C ASP A 41 -1.21 -7.55 -20.42
N PRO A 42 -1.56 -8.55 -21.25
CA PRO A 42 -2.89 -9.19 -21.20
C PRO A 42 -3.20 -9.85 -19.84
N GLN A 43 -2.19 -10.39 -19.16
CA GLN A 43 -2.37 -10.96 -17.82
C GLN A 43 -2.88 -9.89 -16.85
N MET A 44 -2.22 -8.72 -16.81
CA MET A 44 -2.67 -7.65 -15.93
C MET A 44 -4.03 -7.10 -16.35
N HIS A 45 -4.32 -6.99 -17.65
CA HIS A 45 -5.66 -6.61 -18.11
C HIS A 45 -6.74 -7.52 -17.53
N ASP A 46 -6.54 -8.83 -17.60
CA ASP A 46 -7.52 -9.80 -17.14
C ASP A 46 -7.70 -9.75 -15.62
N LEU A 47 -6.64 -9.47 -14.86
CA LEU A 47 -6.72 -9.29 -13.41
C LEU A 47 -7.45 -8.00 -13.01
N VAL A 48 -7.05 -6.85 -13.57
CA VAL A 48 -7.62 -5.57 -13.15
C VAL A 48 -9.09 -5.40 -13.56
N THR A 49 -9.52 -6.15 -14.57
CA THR A 49 -10.92 -6.13 -15.03
C THR A 49 -11.85 -7.06 -14.24
N GLN A 50 -11.30 -7.95 -13.38
CA GLN A 50 -12.11 -8.78 -12.47
C GLN A 50 -12.69 -7.99 -11.29
N ASN A 51 -11.98 -6.95 -10.83
CA ASN A 51 -12.45 -6.07 -9.77
C ASN A 51 -12.22 -4.58 -10.13
N PRO A 52 -12.95 -4.02 -11.12
CA PRO A 52 -12.77 -2.64 -11.56
C PRO A 52 -12.90 -1.62 -10.44
N ASP A 53 -13.87 -1.82 -9.54
CA ASP A 53 -14.16 -0.88 -8.46
C ASP A 53 -13.02 -0.83 -7.44
N GLY A 54 -12.47 -1.99 -7.05
CA GLY A 54 -11.32 -2.06 -6.17
C GLY A 54 -10.07 -1.40 -6.79
N ILE A 55 -9.83 -1.62 -8.08
CA ILE A 55 -8.69 -1.00 -8.78
C ILE A 55 -8.87 0.52 -8.91
N LYS A 56 -10.07 0.99 -9.24
CA LYS A 56 -10.37 2.43 -9.26
C LYS A 56 -10.23 3.06 -7.88
N MET A 57 -10.67 2.36 -6.84
CA MET A 57 -10.51 2.80 -5.45
C MET A 57 -9.02 2.97 -5.11
N PHE A 58 -8.17 2.00 -5.47
CA PHE A 58 -6.72 2.12 -5.30
C PHE A 58 -6.11 3.28 -6.08
N LEU A 59 -6.45 3.39 -7.38
CA LEU A 59 -5.95 4.46 -8.25
C LEU A 59 -6.44 5.84 -7.78
N GLY A 60 -7.54 5.89 -7.02
CA GLY A 60 -8.12 7.09 -6.42
C GLY A 60 -7.41 7.61 -5.19
N ILE A 61 -6.52 6.83 -4.55
CA ILE A 61 -5.85 7.22 -3.30
C ILE A 61 -5.11 8.55 -3.49
N ASP A 62 -5.40 9.52 -2.61
CA ASP A 62 -4.85 10.87 -2.59
C ASP A 62 -5.06 11.71 -3.87
N LYS A 63 -5.88 11.26 -4.84
CA LYS A 63 -6.25 12.08 -6.00
C LYS A 63 -7.15 13.24 -5.58
N GLY A 64 -7.03 14.37 -6.28
CA GLY A 64 -7.79 15.59 -5.97
C GLY A 64 -7.32 16.36 -4.72
N THR A 65 -6.33 15.84 -3.98
CA THR A 65 -5.70 16.56 -2.87
C THR A 65 -4.78 17.69 -3.39
N ALA A 66 -4.35 18.58 -2.50
CA ALA A 66 -3.40 19.64 -2.85
C ALA A 66 -2.03 19.11 -3.33
N LYS A 67 -1.69 17.86 -2.99
CA LYS A 67 -0.43 17.20 -3.34
C LYS A 67 -0.72 15.76 -3.77
N PRO A 68 -1.32 15.55 -4.97
CA PRO A 68 -1.67 14.22 -5.42
C PRO A 68 -0.41 13.37 -5.61
N ARG A 69 -0.56 12.06 -5.40
CA ARG A 69 0.54 11.12 -5.57
C ARG A 69 0.95 11.03 -7.04
N LYS A 70 2.26 10.94 -7.26
CA LYS A 70 2.90 10.86 -8.57
C LYS A 70 3.46 9.45 -8.80
N ASP A 71 2.58 8.46 -8.67
CA ASP A 71 2.99 7.06 -8.64
C ASP A 71 3.48 6.55 -10.01
N PHE A 72 2.98 7.14 -11.12
CA PHE A 72 3.21 6.63 -12.47
C PHE A 72 3.69 7.72 -13.44
N ALA A 73 4.78 7.45 -14.17
CA ALA A 73 5.14 8.17 -15.39
C ALA A 73 4.64 7.46 -16.65
N LYS A 74 4.49 6.13 -16.58
CA LYS A 74 4.16 5.26 -17.72
C LYS A 74 3.26 4.11 -17.28
N TRP A 75 2.48 3.56 -18.21
CA TRP A 75 1.54 2.48 -17.90
C TRP A 75 2.18 1.15 -17.51
N ASN A 76 3.39 0.86 -18.02
CA ASN A 76 4.13 -0.35 -17.64
C ASN A 76 4.62 -0.31 -16.18
N GLU A 77 4.64 0.84 -15.52
CA GLU A 77 5.01 0.98 -14.11
C GLU A 77 3.84 0.61 -13.18
N VAL A 78 2.60 0.58 -13.68
CA VAL A 78 1.41 0.35 -12.85
C VAL A 78 1.45 -1.03 -12.20
N LYS A 79 1.82 -2.08 -12.96
CA LYS A 79 1.89 -3.47 -12.48
C LYS A 79 2.65 -3.54 -11.16
N GLU A 80 3.89 -3.08 -11.12
CA GLU A 80 4.75 -3.13 -9.93
C GLU A 80 4.15 -2.43 -8.69
N LYS A 81 3.26 -1.45 -8.88
CA LYS A 81 2.63 -0.70 -7.78
C LYS A 81 1.39 -1.36 -7.21
N ILE A 82 0.75 -2.25 -7.97
CA ILE A 82 -0.52 -2.90 -7.59
C ILE A 82 -0.43 -4.41 -7.52
N ILE A 83 0.71 -5.01 -7.87
CA ILE A 83 0.85 -6.45 -8.06
C ILE A 83 0.46 -7.26 -6.81
N TYR A 84 0.75 -6.73 -5.62
CA TYR A 84 0.40 -7.35 -4.35
C TYR A 84 -1.11 -7.39 -4.07
N LEU A 85 -1.94 -6.66 -4.83
CA LEU A 85 -3.40 -6.76 -4.70
C LEU A 85 -3.95 -8.09 -5.26
N PHE A 86 -3.14 -8.82 -6.04
CA PHE A 86 -3.56 -10.06 -6.69
C PHE A 86 -2.86 -11.25 -6.05
N ASP A 87 -3.65 -12.24 -5.66
CA ASP A 87 -3.18 -13.40 -4.92
C ASP A 87 -2.18 -14.23 -5.72
N GLU A 88 -2.35 -14.34 -7.04
CA GLU A 88 -1.43 -15.08 -7.90
C GLU A 88 0.03 -14.58 -7.87
N PHE A 89 0.23 -13.29 -7.58
CA PHE A 89 1.57 -12.72 -7.41
C PHE A 89 1.97 -12.65 -5.94
N PHE A 90 1.07 -12.20 -5.07
CA PHE A 90 1.32 -12.17 -3.63
C PHE A 90 1.78 -13.53 -3.11
N ASP A 91 1.15 -14.61 -3.58
CA ASP A 91 1.44 -15.95 -3.10
C ASP A 91 2.78 -16.52 -3.57
N GLN A 92 3.36 -15.96 -4.62
CA GLN A 92 4.65 -16.36 -5.18
C GLN A 92 5.82 -15.54 -4.61
N GLU A 93 5.54 -14.39 -3.99
CA GLU A 93 6.57 -13.55 -3.38
C GLU A 93 7.07 -14.17 -2.07
N THR A 94 8.40 -14.29 -1.94
CA THR A 94 9.06 -14.78 -0.72
C THR A 94 9.85 -13.71 0.02
N GLU A 95 10.04 -12.54 -0.61
CA GLU A 95 10.83 -11.45 -0.05
C GLU A 95 9.94 -10.50 0.76
N LEU A 96 10.26 -10.35 2.05
CA LEU A 96 9.56 -9.44 2.96
C LEU A 96 10.36 -8.17 3.16
N GLU A 97 9.80 -7.02 2.77
CA GLU A 97 10.38 -5.72 3.11
C GLU A 97 9.99 -5.29 4.53
N LEU A 98 10.61 -5.88 5.54
CA LEU A 98 10.35 -5.49 6.94
C LEU A 98 10.84 -4.06 7.24
N PRO A 99 10.10 -3.27 8.06
CA PRO A 99 10.62 -2.03 8.60
C PRO A 99 11.91 -2.29 9.38
N LYS A 100 12.89 -1.37 9.27
CA LYS A 100 14.20 -1.51 9.93
C LYS A 100 14.13 -1.65 11.45
N THR A 101 13.02 -1.21 12.06
CA THR A 101 12.77 -1.21 13.49
C THR A 101 12.05 -2.46 13.99
N VAL A 102 11.66 -3.39 13.09
CA VAL A 102 10.82 -4.53 13.41
C VAL A 102 11.46 -5.82 12.91
N THR A 103 11.64 -6.79 13.80
CA THR A 103 12.10 -8.14 13.41
C THR A 103 10.94 -8.97 12.87
N LEU A 104 11.23 -10.02 12.10
CA LEU A 104 10.18 -10.93 11.61
C LEU A 104 9.41 -11.57 12.77
N GLU A 105 10.12 -11.99 13.83
CA GLU A 105 9.52 -12.57 15.02
C GLU A 105 8.57 -11.59 15.72
N GLN A 106 8.98 -10.33 15.86
CA GLN A 106 8.13 -9.28 16.43
C GLN A 106 6.90 -9.00 15.55
N ALA A 107 7.08 -8.95 14.23
CA ALA A 107 5.98 -8.79 13.29
C ALA A 107 4.98 -9.96 13.41
N LYS A 108 5.45 -11.21 13.43
CA LYS A 108 4.58 -12.39 13.61
C LYS A 108 3.84 -12.36 14.94
N ALA A 109 4.50 -11.99 16.04
CA ALA A 109 3.85 -11.84 17.33
C ALA A 109 2.75 -10.75 17.32
N ILE A 110 2.98 -9.63 16.63
CA ILE A 110 1.96 -8.59 16.44
C ILE A 110 0.77 -9.14 15.65
N ILE A 111 1.02 -9.82 14.53
CA ILE A 111 -0.02 -10.32 13.63
C ILE A 111 -0.85 -11.42 14.29
N ALA A 112 -0.22 -12.33 15.04
CA ALA A 112 -0.90 -13.41 15.75
C ALA A 112 -1.99 -12.88 16.70
N GLU A 113 -1.72 -11.75 17.37
CA GLU A 113 -2.68 -11.10 18.26
C GLU A 113 -3.66 -10.19 17.49
N TYR A 114 -3.17 -9.37 16.57
CA TYR A 114 -3.98 -8.40 15.83
C TYR A 114 -5.05 -9.08 14.96
N LYS A 115 -4.73 -10.25 14.38
CA LYS A 115 -5.66 -11.05 13.58
C LYS A 115 -6.97 -11.33 14.33
N ASN A 116 -6.90 -11.61 15.63
CA ASN A 116 -8.05 -11.99 16.46
C ASN A 116 -9.00 -10.83 16.76
N ILE A 117 -8.50 -9.60 16.66
CA ILE A 117 -9.28 -8.39 16.92
C ILE A 117 -9.59 -7.60 15.66
N TYR A 118 -9.08 -8.01 14.49
CA TYR A 118 -9.27 -7.31 13.23
C TYR A 118 -10.77 -7.11 12.94
N LYS A 119 -11.14 -5.88 12.58
CA LYS A 119 -12.51 -5.48 12.23
C LYS A 119 -12.53 -4.91 10.82
N HIS A 120 -13.18 -5.64 9.92
CA HIS A 120 -13.27 -5.25 8.52
C HIS A 120 -14.31 -4.16 8.25
N ASP A 121 -15.37 -4.14 9.06
CA ASP A 121 -16.56 -3.29 8.91
C ASP A 121 -16.39 -1.83 9.37
N LEU A 122 -15.16 -1.43 9.76
CA LEU A 122 -14.84 -0.04 10.09
C LEU A 122 -15.02 0.87 8.88
N SER A 123 -15.52 2.08 9.10
CA SER A 123 -16.03 2.93 8.01
C SER A 123 -14.99 3.87 7.41
N SER A 124 -13.81 4.01 8.03
CA SER A 124 -12.77 4.95 7.61
C SER A 124 -11.36 4.52 8.02
N GLN A 125 -10.37 5.12 7.36
CA GLN A 125 -8.96 4.95 7.70
C GLN A 125 -8.68 5.43 9.13
N GLU A 126 -9.29 6.53 9.56
CA GLU A 126 -9.14 7.09 10.90
C GLU A 126 -9.66 6.14 11.97
N GLU A 127 -10.86 5.56 11.78
CA GLU A 127 -11.42 4.56 12.70
C GLU A 127 -10.54 3.31 12.77
N TRP A 128 -10.09 2.80 11.63
CA TRP A 128 -9.16 1.67 11.59
C TRP A 128 -7.86 1.95 12.33
N PHE A 129 -7.28 3.14 12.12
CA PHE A 129 -6.02 3.49 12.76
C PHE A 129 -6.17 3.69 14.27
N GLU A 130 -7.28 4.26 14.74
CA GLU A 130 -7.52 4.38 16.19
C GLU A 130 -7.69 2.99 16.82
N HIS A 131 -8.43 2.08 16.19
CA HIS A 131 -8.55 0.69 16.63
C HIS A 131 -7.18 -0.03 16.70
N LEU A 132 -6.34 0.13 15.67
CA LEU A 132 -4.96 -0.40 15.66
C LEU A 132 -4.11 0.22 16.78
N LYS A 133 -4.29 1.51 17.03
CA LYS A 133 -3.53 2.27 18.02
C LYS A 133 -3.89 1.87 19.45
N GLU A 134 -5.17 1.66 19.74
CA GLU A 134 -5.63 1.12 21.02
C GLU A 134 -4.97 -0.22 21.32
N PHE A 135 -5.06 -1.16 20.37
CA PHE A 135 -4.37 -2.45 20.45
C PHE A 135 -2.86 -2.31 20.67
N ALA A 136 -2.19 -1.45 19.89
CA ALA A 136 -0.75 -1.26 20.01
C ALA A 136 -0.35 -0.75 21.41
N ILE A 137 -1.12 0.18 21.98
CA ILE A 137 -0.87 0.71 23.33
C ILE A 137 -1.04 -0.40 24.38
N GLU A 138 -2.10 -1.20 24.28
CA GLU A 138 -2.33 -2.35 25.18
C GLU A 138 -1.20 -3.38 25.11
N GLN A 139 -0.63 -3.58 23.93
CA GLN A 139 0.52 -4.47 23.71
C GLN A 139 1.86 -3.88 24.19
N GLY A 140 1.89 -2.63 24.67
CA GLY A 140 3.07 -1.96 25.20
C GLY A 140 3.88 -1.17 24.17
N TYR A 141 3.27 -0.76 23.06
CA TYR A 141 3.89 0.12 22.06
C TYR A 141 3.57 1.59 22.34
N CYS A 142 4.52 2.47 22.04
CA CYS A 142 4.39 3.90 22.29
C CYS A 142 3.70 4.62 21.13
N ALA A 143 2.62 5.35 21.41
CA ALA A 143 1.97 6.22 20.42
C ALA A 143 2.73 7.54 20.18
N ASN A 144 3.52 8.00 21.16
CA ASN A 144 4.18 9.30 21.11
C ASN A 144 5.69 9.17 20.90
N ARG A 145 6.18 9.69 19.77
CA ARG A 145 7.61 9.65 19.43
C ARG A 145 8.52 10.35 20.45
N LYS A 146 8.04 11.42 21.10
CA LYS A 146 8.83 12.16 22.11
C LYS A 146 8.98 11.31 23.36
N ASP A 147 7.94 10.61 23.78
CA ASP A 147 7.97 9.79 24.98
C ASP A 147 8.80 8.52 24.76
N TYR A 148 8.66 7.88 23.59
CA TYR A 148 9.52 6.77 23.17
C TYR A 148 11.01 7.15 23.19
N LYS A 149 11.37 8.35 22.71
CA LYS A 149 12.76 8.83 22.74
C LYS A 149 13.30 9.09 24.15
N LYS A 150 12.45 9.47 25.10
CA LYS A 150 12.86 9.74 26.48
C LYS A 150 13.12 8.45 27.24
N GLU A 151 12.28 7.45 27.05
CA GLU A 151 12.31 6.20 27.81
C GLU A 151 12.07 4.99 26.88
N PRO A 152 12.98 4.69 25.95
CA PRO A 152 12.77 3.64 24.94
C PRO A 152 12.59 2.25 25.55
N ASP A 153 13.30 1.97 26.65
CA ASP A 153 13.27 0.66 27.33
C ASP A 153 11.91 0.34 27.98
N LYS A 154 11.01 1.32 28.10
CA LYS A 154 9.64 1.10 28.61
C LYS A 154 8.68 0.53 27.57
N TYR A 155 9.06 0.52 26.30
CA TYR A 155 8.16 0.18 25.20
C TYR A 155 8.78 -0.89 24.31
N LYS A 156 7.93 -1.76 23.73
CA LYS A 156 8.37 -2.75 22.72
C LYS A 156 8.74 -2.11 21.38
N GLY A 157 8.33 -0.87 21.17
CA GLY A 157 8.48 -0.11 19.93
C GLY A 157 7.45 1.01 19.85
N MET A 158 7.16 1.47 18.65
CA MET A 158 6.16 2.50 18.36
C MET A 158 4.89 1.92 17.72
N VAL A 159 3.76 2.62 17.81
CA VAL A 159 2.52 2.26 17.09
C VAL A 159 2.77 2.14 15.57
N SER A 160 3.71 2.92 15.02
CA SER A 160 4.12 2.81 13.62
C SER A 160 4.74 1.46 13.26
N ASP A 161 5.37 0.78 14.23
CA ASP A 161 5.94 -0.56 14.04
C ASP A 161 4.82 -1.60 13.90
N VAL A 162 3.74 -1.46 14.67
CA VAL A 162 2.53 -2.29 14.57
C VAL A 162 1.85 -2.11 13.21
N ALA A 163 1.64 -0.86 12.78
CA ALA A 163 1.13 -0.56 11.45
C ALA A 163 2.05 -1.09 10.33
N GLY A 164 3.37 -1.04 10.56
CA GLY A 164 4.37 -1.60 9.66
C GLY A 164 4.27 -3.12 9.54
N ALA A 165 4.07 -3.83 10.65
CA ALA A 165 3.87 -5.28 10.66
C ALA A 165 2.62 -5.67 9.87
N VAL A 166 1.48 -4.99 10.11
CA VAL A 166 0.23 -5.22 9.35
C VAL A 166 0.45 -4.97 7.85
N ARG A 167 1.15 -3.90 7.49
CA ARG A 167 1.44 -3.59 6.08
C ARG A 167 2.25 -4.72 5.42
N VAL A 168 3.32 -5.17 6.05
CA VAL A 168 4.17 -6.21 5.48
C VAL A 168 3.43 -7.54 5.38
N ALA A 169 2.66 -7.92 6.39
CA ALA A 169 1.87 -9.14 6.35
C ALA A 169 0.85 -9.16 5.21
N LEU A 170 0.32 -8.00 4.83
CA LEU A 170 -0.69 -7.90 3.77
C LEU A 170 -0.11 -7.62 2.39
N THR A 171 1.11 -7.12 2.27
CA THR A 171 1.63 -6.60 0.98
C THR A 171 3.07 -6.98 0.67
N HIS A 172 3.79 -7.55 1.62
CA HIS A 172 5.25 -7.77 1.58
C HIS A 172 6.08 -6.49 1.35
N ARG A 173 5.48 -5.31 1.51
CA ARG A 173 6.14 -4.00 1.32
C ARG A 173 6.24 -3.24 2.63
N SER A 174 7.33 -2.48 2.79
CA SER A 174 7.51 -1.57 3.92
C SER A 174 6.71 -0.27 3.76
N ASN A 175 6.37 0.07 2.52
CA ASN A 175 5.68 1.30 2.16
C ASN A 175 4.64 1.04 1.05
N THR A 176 3.42 1.53 1.28
CA THR A 176 2.27 1.36 0.39
C THR A 176 1.49 2.67 0.33
N PRO A 177 0.55 2.80 -0.62
CA PRO A 177 -0.60 3.68 -0.44
C PRO A 177 -1.42 3.31 0.80
N ASP A 178 -2.56 3.98 0.98
CA ASP A 178 -3.45 3.79 2.11
C ASP A 178 -3.74 2.31 2.37
N LEU A 179 -3.28 1.82 3.53
CA LEU A 179 -3.42 0.42 3.92
C LEU A 179 -4.87 0.05 4.20
N PHE A 180 -5.68 0.98 4.71
CA PHE A 180 -7.10 0.77 4.92
C PHE A 180 -7.80 0.47 3.60
N ILE A 181 -7.54 1.27 2.56
CA ILE A 181 -8.08 1.02 1.22
C ILE A 181 -7.62 -0.34 0.68
N ILE A 182 -6.35 -0.71 0.88
CA ILE A 182 -5.84 -2.03 0.48
C ILE A 182 -6.62 -3.15 1.18
N MET A 183 -6.83 -3.06 2.50
CA MET A 183 -7.63 -4.05 3.24
C MET A 183 -9.08 -4.13 2.73
N GLN A 184 -9.69 -3.00 2.38
CA GLN A 184 -11.04 -2.97 1.80
C GLN A 184 -11.09 -3.64 0.42
N ILE A 185 -10.05 -3.49 -0.41
CA ILE A 185 -9.95 -4.17 -1.72
C ILE A 185 -9.80 -5.68 -1.54
N LEU A 186 -9.00 -6.11 -0.56
CA LEU A 186 -8.75 -7.53 -0.27
C LEU A 186 -9.98 -8.23 0.32
N GLY A 187 -10.84 -7.49 1.01
CA GLY A 187 -11.95 -8.04 1.78
C GLY A 187 -11.49 -8.71 3.08
N GLU A 188 -12.44 -9.01 3.96
CA GLU A 188 -12.16 -9.64 5.25
C GLU A 188 -11.43 -10.98 5.10
N ASP A 189 -11.94 -11.88 4.26
CA ASP A 189 -11.36 -13.20 4.01
C ASP A 189 -9.94 -13.09 3.45
N GLY A 190 -9.71 -12.15 2.53
CA GLY A 190 -8.39 -11.92 1.94
C GLY A 190 -7.38 -11.44 2.98
N VAL A 191 -7.79 -10.52 3.85
CA VAL A 191 -6.94 -10.04 4.96
C VAL A 191 -6.63 -11.18 5.94
N GLN A 192 -7.63 -11.92 6.38
CA GLN A 192 -7.46 -13.03 7.31
C GLN A 192 -6.54 -14.12 6.75
N ARG A 193 -6.73 -14.50 5.49
CA ARG A 193 -5.89 -15.48 4.79
C ARG A 193 -4.43 -15.02 4.70
N ARG A 194 -4.18 -13.74 4.43
CA ARG A 194 -2.81 -13.20 4.37
C ARG A 194 -2.15 -13.14 5.75
N PHE A 195 -2.91 -12.84 6.80
CA PHE A 195 -2.40 -12.97 8.17
C PHE A 195 -2.04 -14.42 8.50
N ASP A 196 -2.87 -15.40 8.14
CA ASP A 196 -2.55 -16.81 8.34
C ASP A 196 -1.27 -17.23 7.62
N LYS A 197 -1.17 -16.89 6.33
CA LYS A 197 0.02 -17.20 5.53
C LYS A 197 1.29 -16.58 6.12
N PHE A 198 1.23 -15.32 6.56
CA PHE A 198 2.36 -14.65 7.19
C PHE A 198 2.82 -15.31 8.50
N LEU A 199 1.94 -16.03 9.20
CA LEU A 199 2.26 -16.78 10.41
C LEU A 199 2.81 -18.18 10.15
N GLU A 200 2.53 -18.76 8.97
CA GLU A 200 2.99 -20.09 8.55
C GLU A 200 4.40 -20.10 7.95
N GLU A 201 4.82 -18.97 7.35
CA GLU A 201 6.22 -18.72 6.94
C GLU A 201 7.17 -18.70 8.13
#